data_AF-A0A6U4YRA2-F1
#
_entry.id   AF-A0A6U4YRA2-F1
#
_cell.length_a   1.000
_cell.length_b   1.000
_cell.length_c   1.000
_cell.angle_alpha   90.00
_cell.angle_beta   90.00
_cell.angle_gamma   90.00
#
_symmetry.space_group_name_H-M   'P 1'
#
loop_
_entity.id
_entity.type
_entity.pdbx_description
1 polymer ?
#
loop_
_entity_poly.entity_id
_entity_poly.type
_entity_poly.pdbx_seq_one_letter_code
_entity_poly.pdbx_strand_id
1 'polypeptide(L)'
;GGGARKFAQAAAEAAEGLELKPVKEMESIIRGMQMCIESAQDCIFAYDWRELQRVPHRLTVSPSHGIYPFLVVNIGSGVSIVKCVAPDVPYSRVGGTPIGGGTFWGLARAMAHVR
;
A
#
# COMPACT_ATOMS: atom_id res chain seq x y z
N GLY A 1 1.55 -5.24 8.99
CA GLY A 1 0.12 -5.44 8.67
C GLY A 1 -0.61 -6.16 9.79
N GLY A 2 -1.93 -6.37 9.68
CA GLY A 2 -2.75 -7.04 10.71
C GLY A 2 -2.22 -8.43 11.16
N GLY A 3 -1.56 -9.16 10.26
CA GLY A 3 -0.89 -10.43 10.58
C GLY A 3 0.20 -10.33 11.64
N ALA A 4 0.91 -9.19 11.72
CA ALA A 4 1.96 -8.98 12.71
C ALA A 4 1.42 -8.99 14.16
N ARG A 5 0.14 -8.66 14.36
CA ARG A 5 -0.54 -8.79 15.65
C ARG A 5 -1.15 -10.18 15.81
N LYS A 6 -1.86 -10.67 14.78
CA LYS A 6 -2.57 -11.95 14.82
C LYS A 6 -1.64 -13.15 15.06
N PHE A 7 -0.44 -13.11 14.48
CA PHE A 7 0.51 -14.21 14.50
C PHE A 7 1.78 -13.88 15.31
N ALA A 8 1.72 -12.89 16.20
CA ALA A 8 2.89 -12.42 16.94
C ALA A 8 3.58 -13.54 17.73
N GLN A 9 2.81 -14.36 18.44
CA GLN A 9 3.34 -15.46 19.24
C GLN A 9 3.98 -16.54 18.35
N ALA A 10 3.23 -17.06 17.37
CA ALA A 10 3.74 -18.09 16.45
C ALA A 10 4.99 -17.62 15.70
N ALA A 11 5.06 -16.34 15.33
CA ALA A 11 6.24 -15.77 14.69
C ALA A 11 7.43 -15.68 15.66
N ALA A 12 7.22 -15.29 16.92
CA ALA A 12 8.27 -15.22 17.92
C ALA A 12 8.86 -16.61 18.24
N GLU A 13 7.99 -17.62 18.36
CA GLU A 13 8.41 -19.02 18.56
C GLU A 13 9.25 -19.52 17.37
N ALA A 14 8.81 -19.24 16.14
CA ALA A 14 9.52 -19.66 14.92
C ALA A 14 10.84 -18.90 14.66
N ALA A 15 11.00 -17.70 15.21
CA ALA A 15 12.15 -16.84 14.94
C ALA A 15 13.35 -17.07 15.88
N GLU A 16 13.28 -18.08 16.77
CA GLU A 16 14.33 -18.58 17.67
C GLU A 16 15.45 -17.58 18.02
N GLY A 17 15.20 -16.75 19.05
CA GLY A 17 16.19 -15.81 19.57
C GLY A 17 16.23 -14.45 18.86
N LEU A 18 15.38 -14.22 17.85
CA LEU A 18 15.20 -12.91 17.24
C LEU A 18 14.05 -12.12 17.88
N GLU A 19 14.28 -10.82 18.10
CA GLU A 19 13.22 -9.90 18.53
C GLU A 19 12.43 -9.40 17.31
N LEU A 20 11.15 -9.77 17.24
CA LEU A 20 10.24 -9.31 16.19
C LEU A 20 9.53 -8.02 16.64
N LYS A 21 9.84 -6.91 15.97
CA LYS A 21 9.22 -5.61 16.25
C LYS A 21 8.07 -5.31 15.28
N PRO A 22 6.80 -5.32 15.73
CA PRO A 22 5.68 -5.00 14.87
C PRO A 22 5.70 -3.51 14.50
N VAL A 23 5.53 -3.23 13.21
CA VAL A 23 5.43 -1.87 12.65
C VAL A 23 4.02 -1.57 12.16
N LYS A 24 3.62 -0.30 12.25
CA LYS A 24 2.31 0.17 11.79
C LYS A 24 2.21 0.04 10.27
N GLU A 25 1.22 -0.71 9.81
CA GLU A 25 1.05 -1.06 8.39
C GLU A 25 1.10 0.14 7.44
N MET A 26 0.28 1.15 7.73
CA MET A 26 0.14 2.29 6.83
C MET A 26 1.40 3.18 6.82
N GLU A 27 2.08 3.30 7.96
CA GLU A 27 3.35 4.02 8.04
C GLU A 27 4.43 3.32 7.20
N SER A 28 4.50 1.99 7.25
CA SER A 28 5.42 1.21 6.41
C SER A 28 5.13 1.37 4.92
N ILE A 29 3.85 1.37 4.51
CA ILE A 29 3.45 1.57 3.11
C ILE A 29 3.87 2.96 2.62
N ILE A 30 3.58 4.02 3.40
CA ILE A 30 3.89 5.39 3.01
C ILE A 30 5.39 5.59 2.88
N ARG A 31 6.18 5.12 3.85
CA ARG A 31 7.65 5.21 3.80
C ARG A 31 8.24 4.41 2.64
N GLY A 32 7.76 3.19 2.42
CA GLY A 32 8.19 2.39 1.28
C GLY A 32 7.88 3.06 -0.05
N MET A 33 6.70 3.68 -0.18
CA MET A 33 6.32 4.39 -1.40
C MET A 33 7.15 5.66 -1.63
N GLN A 34 7.44 6.43 -0.58
CA GLN A 34 8.37 7.56 -0.67
C GLN A 34 9.73 7.12 -1.20
N MET A 35 10.30 6.07 -0.62
CA MET A 35 11.57 5.49 -1.06
C MET A 35 11.51 5.06 -2.54
N CYS A 36 10.42 4.43 -2.97
CA CYS A 36 10.27 4.07 -4.39
C CYS A 36 10.24 5.30 -5.30
N ILE A 37 9.53 6.37 -4.92
CA ILE A 37 9.43 7.58 -5.76
C ILE A 37 10.76 8.33 -5.82
N GLU A 38 11.51 8.35 -4.72
CA GLU A 38 12.79 9.06 -4.62
C GLU A 38 13.96 8.28 -5.22
N SER A 39 13.96 6.95 -5.09
CA SER A 39 15.14 6.12 -5.37
C SER A 39 14.91 4.94 -6.33
N ALA A 40 13.66 4.59 -6.67
CA ALA A 40 13.37 3.44 -7.52
C ALA A 40 12.21 3.74 -8.51
N GLN A 41 12.36 4.82 -9.28
CA GLN A 41 11.33 5.29 -10.21
C GLN A 41 10.96 4.26 -11.29
N ASP A 42 11.91 3.39 -11.67
CA ASP A 42 11.66 2.29 -12.62
C ASP A 42 10.63 1.26 -12.12
N CYS A 43 10.37 1.21 -10.81
CA CYS A 43 9.33 0.36 -10.22
C CYS A 43 7.92 0.98 -10.29
N ILE A 44 7.79 2.21 -10.80
CA ILE A 44 6.55 2.97 -10.83
C ILE A 44 6.15 3.20 -12.28
N PHE A 45 4.86 3.04 -12.59
CA PHE A 45 4.35 3.28 -13.94
C PHE A 45 2.93 3.83 -13.90
N ALA A 46 2.54 4.51 -14.97
CA ALA A 46 1.14 4.74 -15.30
C ALA A 46 0.74 3.76 -16.41
N TYR A 47 -0.57 3.51 -16.53
CA TYR A 47 -1.10 2.63 -17.55
C TYR A 47 -2.10 3.41 -18.41
N ASP A 48 -1.87 3.44 -19.71
CA ASP A 48 -2.85 3.96 -20.67
C ASP A 48 -3.84 2.84 -21.00
N TRP A 49 -5.08 2.98 -20.54
CA TRP A 49 -6.12 1.99 -20.75
C TRP A 49 -6.69 1.98 -22.17
N ARG A 50 -6.47 3.04 -22.96
CA ARG A 50 -6.93 3.13 -24.36
C ARG A 50 -5.97 2.40 -25.28
N GLU A 51 -4.68 2.65 -25.07
CA GLU A 51 -3.60 2.06 -25.86
C GLU A 51 -3.08 0.73 -25.28
N LEU A 52 -3.61 0.31 -24.13
CA LEU A 52 -3.27 -0.94 -23.43
C LEU A 52 -1.76 -1.11 -23.17
N GLN A 53 -1.08 -0.02 -22.79
CA GLN A 53 0.37 -0.03 -22.59
C GLN A 53 0.79 0.70 -21.31
N ARG A 54 1.95 0.29 -20.77
CA ARG A 54 2.62 1.03 -19.71
C ARG A 54 3.21 2.30 -20.28
N VAL A 55 3.04 3.39 -19.57
CA VAL A 55 3.65 4.68 -19.88
C VAL A 55 4.43 5.18 -18.65
N PRO A 56 5.47 6.00 -18.83
CA PRO A 56 6.21 6.58 -17.72
C PRO A 56 5.26 7.28 -16.74
N HIS A 57 5.53 7.13 -15.45
CA HIS A 57 4.77 7.86 -14.44
C HIS A 57 5.01 9.37 -14.56
N ARG A 58 4.03 10.18 -14.13
CA ARG A 58 4.13 11.65 -14.13
C ARG A 58 4.38 12.24 -12.74
N LEU A 59 4.82 11.41 -11.78
CA LEU A 59 5.21 11.89 -10.46
C LEU A 59 6.40 12.83 -10.59
N THR A 60 6.29 14.00 -9.95
CA THR A 60 7.36 14.99 -9.88
C THR A 60 7.78 15.17 -8.43
N VAL A 61 9.08 15.31 -8.20
CA VAL A 61 9.65 15.63 -6.88
C VAL A 61 10.03 17.10 -6.89
N SER A 62 9.30 17.90 -6.12
CA SER A 62 9.59 19.33 -5.97
C SER A 62 10.75 19.55 -4.98
N PRO A 63 11.68 20.47 -5.24
CA PRO A 63 12.71 20.83 -4.26
C PRO A 63 12.14 21.38 -2.94
N SER A 64 10.95 22.00 -2.97
CA SER A 64 10.37 22.68 -1.80
C SER A 64 9.44 21.80 -0.96
N HIS A 65 8.78 20.80 -1.57
CA HIS A 65 7.80 19.95 -0.88
C HIS A 65 7.90 18.46 -1.25
N GLY A 66 8.95 18.04 -1.96
CA GLY A 66 9.16 16.66 -2.36
C GLY A 66 7.99 16.13 -3.21
N ILE A 67 7.54 14.93 -2.89
CA ILE A 67 6.44 14.23 -3.58
C ILE A 67 5.03 14.66 -3.13
N TYR A 68 4.95 15.60 -2.19
CA TYR A 68 3.70 15.96 -1.54
C TYR A 68 2.94 17.06 -2.29
N PRO A 69 1.60 17.10 -2.17
CA PRO A 69 0.73 16.13 -1.50
C PRO A 69 0.39 14.92 -2.39
N PHE A 70 0.09 13.77 -1.78
CA PHE A 70 -0.36 12.58 -2.51
C PHE A 70 -1.41 11.77 -1.74
N LEU A 71 -2.12 10.92 -2.48
CA LEU A 71 -3.07 9.94 -1.96
C LEU A 71 -2.52 8.53 -2.14
N VAL A 72 -2.61 7.72 -1.09
CA VAL A 72 -2.37 6.28 -1.15
C VAL A 72 -3.72 5.58 -1.15
N VAL A 73 -3.98 4.80 -2.20
CA VAL A 73 -5.11 3.89 -2.28
C VAL A 73 -4.57 2.47 -2.14
N ASN A 74 -4.58 1.95 -0.92
CA ASN A 74 -4.10 0.59 -0.63
C ASN A 74 -5.26 -0.41 -0.81
N ILE A 75 -5.17 -1.25 -1.84
CA ILE A 75 -6.17 -2.27 -2.19
C ILE A 75 -5.67 -3.64 -1.74
N GLY A 76 -6.24 -4.16 -0.65
CA GLY A 76 -6.05 -5.53 -0.16
C GLY A 76 -7.39 -6.26 -0.11
N SER A 77 -7.67 -6.97 1.00
CA SER A 77 -9.00 -7.57 1.22
C SER A 77 -10.13 -6.53 1.18
N GLY A 78 -9.90 -5.37 1.81
CA GLY A 78 -10.66 -4.13 1.64
C GLY A 78 -9.78 -3.03 1.02
N VAL A 79 -10.24 -1.79 1.05
CA VAL A 79 -9.51 -0.62 0.51
C VAL A 79 -9.32 0.41 1.61
N SER A 80 -8.10 0.96 1.71
CA SER A 80 -7.76 2.09 2.58
C SER A 80 -7.31 3.27 1.75
N ILE A 81 -7.90 4.45 1.99
CA ILE A 81 -7.53 5.69 1.30
C ILE A 81 -6.92 6.66 2.33
N VAL A 82 -5.69 7.06 2.08
CA VAL A 82 -4.90 7.87 3.01
C VAL A 82 -4.31 9.08 2.29
N LYS A 83 -4.43 10.24 2.93
CA LYS A 83 -3.89 11.51 2.46
C LYS A 83 -2.58 11.81 3.18
N CYS A 84 -1.57 12.14 2.40
CA CYS A 84 -0.25 12.53 2.88
C CYS A 84 0.01 13.96 2.42
N VAL A 85 0.28 14.87 3.36
CA VAL A 85 0.35 16.32 3.08
C VAL A 85 1.76 16.90 3.16
N ALA A 86 2.64 16.34 3.99
CA ALA A 86 4.05 16.75 4.11
C ALA A 86 4.89 15.61 4.76
N PRO A 87 6.24 15.65 4.67
CA PRO A 87 7.17 14.66 5.25
C PRO A 87 6.91 14.34 6.72
N ASP A 88 6.81 15.37 7.55
CA ASP A 88 6.74 15.24 9.02
C ASP A 88 5.32 15.41 9.57
N VAL A 89 4.33 15.50 8.70
CA VAL A 89 2.92 15.60 9.11
C VAL A 89 2.30 14.20 9.10
N PRO A 90 1.65 13.77 10.20
CA PRO A 90 0.95 12.50 10.23
C PRO A 90 -0.01 12.36 9.05
N TYR A 91 0.04 11.22 8.38
CA TYR A 91 -0.94 10.89 7.37
C TYR A 91 -2.33 10.77 7.99
N SER A 92 -3.37 11.09 7.21
CA SER A 92 -4.75 10.97 7.65
C SER A 92 -5.51 9.99 6.78
N ARG A 93 -6.24 9.06 7.41
CA ARG A 93 -7.19 8.20 6.70
C ARG A 93 -8.38 9.06 6.29
N VAL A 94 -8.53 9.25 4.99
CA VAL A 94 -9.63 10.05 4.42
C VAL A 94 -10.78 9.18 3.93
N GLY A 95 -10.58 7.86 3.84
CA GLY A 95 -11.65 6.95 3.51
C GLY A 95 -11.22 5.49 3.47
N GLY A 96 -12.14 4.67 2.98
CA GLY A 96 -11.95 3.25 2.76
C GLY A 96 -13.27 2.58 2.42
N THR A 97 -13.19 1.34 1.93
CA THR A 97 -14.37 0.51 1.66
C THR A 97 -14.05 -0.93 2.00
N PRO A 98 -15.00 -1.71 2.55
CA PRO A 98 -14.84 -3.16 2.68
C PRO A 98 -14.86 -3.86 1.31
N ILE A 99 -15.32 -3.18 0.25
CA ILE A 99 -15.37 -3.70 -1.12
C ILE A 99 -13.99 -3.58 -1.77
N GLY A 100 -13.13 -4.57 -1.49
CA GLY A 100 -11.78 -4.68 -2.06
C GLY A 100 -11.58 -5.98 -2.83
N GLY A 101 -10.32 -6.42 -2.88
CA GLY A 101 -9.95 -7.68 -3.52
C GLY A 101 -10.59 -8.90 -2.85
N GLY A 102 -10.86 -8.85 -1.55
CA GLY A 102 -11.53 -9.94 -0.83
C GLY A 102 -12.99 -10.12 -1.28
N THR A 103 -13.68 -9.00 -1.54
CA THR A 103 -15.03 -9.03 -2.10
C THR A 103 -15.02 -9.56 -3.53
N PHE A 104 -14.11 -9.07 -4.38
CA PHE A 104 -13.95 -9.57 -5.75
C PHE A 104 -13.72 -11.09 -5.76
N TRP A 105 -12.73 -11.57 -5.01
CA TRP A 105 -12.41 -12.98 -4.95
C TRP A 105 -13.52 -13.82 -4.34
N GLY A 106 -14.18 -13.35 -3.28
CA GLY A 106 -15.31 -14.05 -2.67
C GLY A 106 -16.46 -14.24 -3.65
N LEU A 107 -16.81 -13.19 -4.39
CA LEU A 107 -17.86 -13.22 -5.41
C LEU A 107 -17.48 -14.06 -6.62
N ALA A 108 -16.25 -13.94 -7.13
CA ALA A 108 -15.77 -14.75 -8.25
C ALA A 108 -15.83 -16.26 -7.92
N ARG A 109 -15.45 -16.65 -6.70
CA ARG A 109 -15.55 -18.04 -6.24
C ARG A 109 -17.00 -18.50 -6.09
N ALA A 110 -17.86 -17.65 -5.52
CA ALA A 110 -19.25 -18.00 -5.24
C ALA A 110 -20.11 -18.09 -6.51
N MET A 111 -19.91 -17.18 -7.47
CA MET A 111 -20.79 -17.04 -8.64
C MET A 111 -20.22 -17.64 -9.91
N ALA A 112 -18.89 -17.60 -10.08
CA ALA A 112 -18.23 -18.09 -11.29
C ALA A 112 -17.44 -19.39 -11.05
N HIS A 113 -17.50 -19.97 -9.84
CA HIS A 113 -16.81 -21.21 -9.45
C HIS A 113 -15.31 -21.22 -9.77
N VAL A 114 -14.68 -20.04 -9.77
CA VAL A 114 -13.22 -19.91 -9.88
C VAL A 114 -12.58 -20.55 -8.64
N ARG A 115 -11.55 -21.37 -8.82
CA ARG A 115 -10.87 -22.09 -7.72
C ARG A 115 -9.80 -21.23 -7.05
#